data_AF-A0A973KZ74-F1
#
_entry.id   AF-A0A973KZ74-F1
#
_cell.length_a   1.000
_cell.length_b   1.000
_cell.length_c   1.000
_cell.angle_alpha   90.00
_cell.angle_beta   90.00
_cell.angle_gamma   90.00
#
_symmetry.space_group_name_H-M   'P 1'
#
loop_
_entity.id
_entity.type
_entity.pdbx_description
1 polymer ?
#
loop_
_entity_poly.entity_id
_entity_poly.type
_entity_poly.pdbx_seq_one_letter_code
_entity_poly.pdbx_strand_id
1 'polypeptide(L)'
;MGALTYADLIGVDLGKLGTAVTDWKCAVDGLKRLMNDAGSGLQKKSEEARWAGLNADVTREFVGKTAKEFADLHKEASGIWSVLEDAHSQLTEIQSGVKSIVAQAQDDGLRLSDNFDGTVRFLYPHTPGDDGVRTQAQLDTQEAYANRVNRQLARAVEVDGIVKGALAKTHGGDPYNAGHAQYHSLKDAQIDRAIDLAALGQGVNPEQRAELRKIWDGLSPEQRGRVWEADALGLVAAGITDPQYKWKPADVGSGKFHSRDPGYKDYLFQLEAKAMAKGGGLAGYDQGARALAHYLGGSGKPLDLDIDRMWDEDEGFRKAATDNLSKHEDEWREKALKEFEKSGGRPVAIPVETKAQGYEQGDRDWNFAVGHAMVNHSGVVSVEPGPHGGKPKVSLDYQVNVWDRYNWDDNTSFDIAGVTVTGKQMQGLHQTGLAQEFNMHGSSSTHWRELK
;
A
#
# COMPACT_ATOMS: atom_id res chain seq x y z
N MET A 1 7.08 -12.80 -20.33
CA MET A 1 6.96 -11.63 -21.25
C MET A 1 8.01 -10.63 -20.81
N GLY A 2 8.72 -10.00 -21.76
CA GLY A 2 9.63 -8.90 -21.43
C GLY A 2 8.85 -7.70 -20.89
N ALA A 3 9.52 -6.79 -20.17
CA ALA A 3 8.91 -5.54 -19.73
C ALA A 3 8.55 -4.68 -20.94
N LEU A 4 7.38 -4.00 -20.90
CA LEU A 4 6.98 -3.03 -21.92
C LEU A 4 8.04 -1.93 -22.05
N THR A 5 8.58 -1.72 -23.24
CA THR A 5 9.62 -0.71 -23.50
C THR A 5 9.04 0.61 -24.01
N TYR A 6 9.87 1.66 -24.07
CA TYR A 6 9.49 2.92 -24.71
C TYR A 6 9.15 2.72 -26.20
N ALA A 7 9.95 1.92 -26.90
CA ALA A 7 9.71 1.58 -28.30
C ALA A 7 8.34 0.90 -28.50
N ASP A 8 7.96 -0.02 -27.61
CA ASP A 8 6.65 -0.69 -27.67
C ASP A 8 5.50 0.32 -27.50
N LEU A 9 5.58 1.18 -26.48
CA LEU A 9 4.53 2.17 -26.19
C LEU A 9 4.39 3.22 -27.31
N ILE A 10 5.48 3.67 -27.92
CA ILE A 10 5.41 4.68 -28.99
C ILE A 10 5.08 4.05 -30.34
N GLY A 11 5.48 2.80 -30.57
CA GLY A 11 5.25 2.06 -31.80
C GLY A 11 3.87 1.41 -31.90
N VAL A 12 3.18 1.18 -30.77
CA VAL A 12 1.84 0.57 -30.80
C VAL A 12 0.82 1.50 -31.46
N ASP A 13 0.08 0.94 -32.41
CA ASP A 13 -1.02 1.61 -33.09
C ASP A 13 -2.31 1.48 -32.27
N LEU A 14 -2.52 2.47 -31.38
CA LEU A 14 -3.72 2.56 -30.56
C LEU A 14 -4.99 2.81 -31.40
N GLY A 15 -4.86 3.23 -32.67
CA GLY A 15 -5.99 3.35 -33.58
C GLY A 15 -6.70 2.02 -33.80
N LYS A 16 -5.96 0.90 -33.85
CA LYS A 16 -6.54 -0.45 -33.93
C LYS A 16 -7.32 -0.82 -32.68
N LEU A 17 -6.84 -0.42 -31.50
CA LEU A 17 -7.58 -0.59 -30.25
C LEU A 17 -8.87 0.24 -30.29
N GLY A 18 -8.82 1.48 -30.80
CA GLY A 18 -10.02 2.30 -31.01
C GLY A 18 -11.03 1.66 -31.98
N THR A 19 -10.57 0.99 -33.04
CA THR A 19 -11.44 0.19 -33.93
C THR A 19 -12.09 -0.96 -33.15
N ALA A 20 -11.33 -1.72 -32.37
CA ALA A 20 -11.87 -2.80 -31.56
C ALA A 20 -12.91 -2.30 -30.53
N VAL A 21 -12.68 -1.15 -29.90
CA VAL A 21 -13.66 -0.48 -29.03
C VAL A 21 -14.95 -0.18 -29.79
N THR A 22 -14.85 0.34 -31.01
CA THR A 22 -16.00 0.63 -31.87
C THR A 22 -16.78 -0.64 -32.22
N ASP A 23 -16.08 -1.71 -32.58
CA ASP A 23 -16.70 -2.99 -32.93
C ASP A 23 -17.43 -3.61 -31.73
N TRP A 24 -16.80 -3.60 -30.55
CA TRP A 24 -17.43 -4.05 -29.30
C TRP A 24 -18.64 -3.20 -28.94
N LYS A 25 -18.60 -1.89 -29.18
CA LYS A 25 -19.77 -1.03 -29.00
C LYS A 25 -20.94 -1.46 -29.89
N CYS A 26 -20.67 -1.79 -31.17
CA CYS A 26 -21.68 -2.33 -32.07
C CYS A 26 -22.23 -3.68 -31.58
N ALA A 27 -21.38 -4.56 -31.06
CA ALA A 27 -21.80 -5.84 -30.48
C ALA A 27 -22.73 -5.64 -29.26
N VAL A 28 -22.37 -4.73 -28.35
CA VAL A 28 -23.20 -4.34 -27.21
C VAL A 28 -24.57 -3.85 -27.67
N ASP A 29 -24.61 -2.92 -28.63
CA ASP A 29 -25.88 -2.37 -29.11
C ASP A 29 -26.75 -3.42 -29.81
N GLY A 30 -26.13 -4.37 -30.53
CA GLY A 30 -26.82 -5.52 -31.12
C GLY A 30 -27.40 -6.47 -30.07
N LEU A 31 -26.59 -6.86 -29.08
CA LEU A 31 -27.02 -7.72 -27.97
C LEU A 31 -28.12 -7.07 -27.13
N LYS A 32 -28.07 -5.75 -26.94
CA LYS A 32 -29.13 -4.99 -26.27
C LYS A 32 -30.47 -5.12 -26.99
N ARG A 33 -30.46 -5.08 -28.33
CA ARG A 33 -31.68 -5.28 -29.14
C ARG A 33 -32.21 -6.70 -28.96
N LEU A 34 -31.33 -7.71 -29.08
CA LEU A 34 -31.71 -9.12 -28.88
C LEU A 34 -32.25 -9.39 -27.47
N MET A 35 -31.63 -8.82 -26.44
CA MET A 35 -32.12 -8.87 -25.06
C MET A 35 -33.52 -8.30 -24.93
N ASN A 36 -33.78 -7.12 -25.50
CA ASN A 36 -35.10 -6.49 -25.47
C ASN A 36 -36.14 -7.30 -26.24
N ASP A 37 -35.78 -7.85 -27.40
CA ASP A 37 -36.65 -8.68 -28.23
C ASP A 37 -36.97 -10.01 -27.55
N ALA A 38 -35.99 -10.65 -26.89
CA ALA A 38 -36.20 -11.87 -26.14
C ALA A 38 -37.11 -11.63 -24.91
N GLY A 39 -36.87 -10.57 -24.15
CA GLY A 39 -37.69 -10.23 -22.97
C GLY A 39 -39.13 -9.87 -23.33
N SER A 40 -39.32 -8.95 -24.29
CA SER A 40 -40.65 -8.46 -24.66
C SER A 40 -41.40 -9.37 -25.64
N GLY A 41 -40.67 -10.07 -26.50
CA GLY A 41 -41.23 -10.88 -27.58
C GLY A 41 -41.39 -12.35 -27.22
N LEU A 42 -40.40 -12.97 -26.57
CA LEU A 42 -40.46 -14.38 -26.19
C LEU A 42 -41.02 -14.55 -24.78
N GLN A 43 -40.32 -14.01 -23.78
CA GLN A 43 -40.65 -14.23 -22.37
C GLN A 43 -42.03 -13.69 -22.02
N LYS A 44 -42.26 -12.38 -22.20
CA LYS A 44 -43.54 -11.75 -21.85
C LYS A 44 -44.73 -12.41 -22.56
N LYS A 45 -44.60 -12.73 -23.86
CA LYS A 45 -45.69 -13.38 -24.60
C LYS A 45 -45.94 -14.82 -24.15
N SER A 46 -44.90 -15.57 -23.81
CA SER A 46 -45.00 -16.93 -23.26
C SER A 46 -45.69 -16.94 -21.88
N GLU A 47 -45.41 -15.93 -21.06
CA GLU A 47 -46.06 -15.70 -19.77
C GLU A 47 -47.54 -15.31 -19.94
N GLU A 48 -47.88 -14.41 -20.88
CA GLU A 48 -49.24 -13.95 -21.15
C GLU A 48 -50.11 -14.97 -21.92
N ALA A 49 -49.50 -15.95 -22.58
CA ALA A 49 -50.23 -16.96 -23.35
C ALA A 49 -51.12 -17.82 -22.44
N ARG A 50 -52.37 -18.04 -22.87
CA ARG A 50 -53.37 -18.84 -22.13
C ARG A 50 -53.16 -20.36 -22.21
N TRP A 51 -52.05 -20.81 -22.79
CA TRP A 51 -51.71 -22.24 -22.84
C TRP A 51 -51.36 -22.78 -21.44
N ALA A 52 -51.70 -24.05 -21.19
CA ALA A 52 -51.59 -24.66 -19.87
C ALA A 52 -51.23 -26.15 -19.96
N GLY A 53 -50.76 -26.70 -18.84
CA GLY A 53 -50.29 -28.08 -18.72
C GLY A 53 -48.78 -28.20 -18.85
N LEU A 54 -48.26 -29.41 -18.68
CA LEU A 54 -46.82 -29.69 -18.52
C LEU A 54 -45.94 -29.09 -19.62
N ASN A 55 -46.40 -29.10 -20.87
CA ASN A 55 -45.65 -28.51 -21.99
C ASN A 55 -45.48 -26.99 -21.84
N ALA A 56 -46.52 -26.30 -21.38
CA ALA A 56 -46.47 -24.86 -21.15
C ALA A 56 -45.47 -24.51 -20.04
N ASP A 57 -45.40 -25.32 -18.99
CA ASP A 57 -44.47 -25.10 -17.86
C ASP A 57 -43.01 -25.26 -18.30
N VAL A 58 -42.68 -26.37 -18.98
CA VAL A 58 -41.33 -26.64 -19.50
C VAL A 58 -40.91 -25.57 -20.52
N THR A 59 -41.82 -25.19 -21.43
CA THR A 59 -41.47 -24.23 -22.47
C THR A 59 -41.30 -22.82 -21.90
N ARG A 60 -42.10 -22.40 -20.91
CA ARG A 60 -41.91 -21.11 -20.23
C ARG A 60 -40.56 -21.03 -19.54
N GLU A 61 -40.15 -22.08 -18.84
CA GLU A 61 -38.84 -22.12 -18.19
C GLU A 61 -37.70 -22.02 -19.23
N PHE A 62 -37.78 -22.79 -20.31
CA PHE A 62 -36.79 -22.74 -21.40
C PHE A 62 -36.70 -21.35 -22.04
N VAL A 63 -37.85 -20.72 -22.33
CA VAL A 63 -37.90 -19.36 -22.88
C VAL A 63 -37.31 -18.35 -21.90
N GLY A 64 -37.62 -18.46 -20.60
CA GLY A 64 -37.05 -17.60 -19.57
C GLY A 64 -35.53 -17.72 -19.49
N LYS A 65 -35.00 -18.95 -19.52
CA LYS A 65 -33.55 -19.19 -19.59
C LYS A 65 -32.94 -18.56 -20.83
N THR A 66 -33.55 -18.77 -22.00
CA THR A 66 -33.08 -18.18 -23.26
C THR A 66 -33.04 -16.64 -23.20
N ALA A 67 -34.07 -16.01 -22.65
CA ALA A 67 -34.09 -14.55 -22.48
C ALA A 67 -33.01 -14.06 -21.51
N LYS A 68 -32.74 -14.83 -20.44
CA LYS A 68 -31.64 -14.57 -19.50
C LYS A 68 -30.28 -14.67 -20.18
N GLU A 69 -30.03 -15.67 -21.04
CA GLU A 69 -28.75 -15.79 -21.77
C GLU A 69 -28.45 -14.53 -22.61
N PHE A 70 -29.45 -13.94 -23.28
CA PHE A 70 -29.24 -12.69 -24.02
C PHE A 70 -28.91 -11.50 -23.10
N ALA A 71 -29.50 -11.45 -21.90
CA ALA A 71 -29.19 -10.42 -20.91
C ALA A 71 -27.77 -10.57 -20.36
N ASP A 72 -27.35 -11.80 -20.07
CA ASP A 72 -26.01 -12.12 -19.56
C ASP A 72 -24.93 -11.86 -20.63
N LEU A 73 -25.19 -12.21 -21.91
CA LEU A 73 -24.32 -11.84 -23.03
C LEU A 73 -24.19 -10.33 -23.20
N HIS A 74 -25.30 -9.59 -23.15
CA HIS A 74 -25.26 -8.13 -23.21
C HIS A 74 -24.46 -7.53 -22.04
N LYS A 75 -24.62 -8.07 -20.84
CA LYS A 75 -23.89 -7.66 -19.63
C LYS A 75 -22.39 -7.84 -19.79
N GLU A 76 -21.96 -9.03 -20.24
CA GLU A 76 -20.56 -9.36 -20.47
C GLU A 76 -19.94 -8.49 -21.57
N ALA A 77 -20.60 -8.38 -22.72
CA ALA A 77 -20.14 -7.54 -23.82
C ALA A 77 -20.01 -6.07 -23.40
N SER A 78 -20.92 -5.58 -22.55
CA SER A 78 -20.85 -4.22 -22.01
C SER A 78 -19.62 -4.03 -21.13
N GLY A 79 -19.30 -5.02 -20.29
CA GLY A 79 -18.09 -5.01 -19.47
C GLY A 79 -16.81 -4.99 -20.29
N ILE A 80 -16.71 -5.85 -21.31
CA ILE A 80 -15.57 -5.88 -22.24
C ILE A 80 -15.41 -4.53 -22.93
N TRP A 81 -16.50 -3.99 -23.48
CA TRP A 81 -16.48 -2.69 -24.14
C TRP A 81 -15.99 -1.57 -23.22
N SER A 82 -16.54 -1.44 -22.01
CA SER A 82 -16.16 -0.38 -21.07
C SER A 82 -14.70 -0.47 -20.61
N VAL A 83 -14.18 -1.68 -20.38
CA VAL A 83 -12.76 -1.92 -20.06
C VAL A 83 -11.86 -1.49 -21.22
N LEU A 84 -12.20 -1.86 -22.45
CA LEU A 84 -11.41 -1.51 -23.64
C LEU A 84 -11.47 -0.01 -23.95
N GLU A 85 -12.63 0.63 -23.77
CA GLU A 85 -12.81 2.06 -24.00
C GLU A 85 -11.95 2.90 -23.04
N ASP A 86 -12.00 2.58 -21.74
CA ASP A 86 -11.20 3.28 -20.73
C ASP A 86 -9.69 3.00 -20.92
N ALA A 87 -9.32 1.77 -21.28
CA ALA A 87 -7.94 1.44 -21.64
C ALA A 87 -7.44 2.25 -22.85
N HIS A 88 -8.23 2.32 -23.92
CA HIS A 88 -7.90 3.10 -25.11
C HIS A 88 -7.69 4.58 -24.78
N SER A 89 -8.59 5.16 -23.96
CA SER A 89 -8.49 6.54 -23.49
C SER A 89 -7.18 6.78 -22.73
N GLN A 90 -6.90 5.96 -21.71
CA GLN A 90 -5.72 6.12 -20.86
C GLN A 90 -4.41 5.86 -21.60
N LEU A 91 -4.33 4.82 -22.43
CA LEU A 91 -3.13 4.53 -23.20
C LEU A 91 -2.84 5.63 -24.23
N THR A 92 -3.87 6.21 -24.84
CA THR A 92 -3.72 7.34 -25.79
C THR A 92 -3.21 8.59 -25.08
N GLU A 93 -3.75 8.89 -23.90
CA GLU A 93 -3.26 9.97 -23.04
C GLU A 93 -1.78 9.76 -22.67
N ILE A 94 -1.44 8.56 -22.20
CA ILE A 94 -0.08 8.18 -21.81
C ILE A 94 0.89 8.31 -23.00
N GLN A 95 0.55 7.72 -24.15
CA GLN A 95 1.40 7.78 -25.35
C GLN A 95 1.63 9.22 -25.81
N SER A 96 0.57 10.04 -25.82
CA SER A 96 0.67 11.46 -26.19
C SER A 96 1.49 12.26 -25.18
N GLY A 97 1.32 11.99 -23.88
CA GLY A 97 2.11 12.59 -22.81
C GLY A 97 3.59 12.27 -22.93
N VAL A 98 3.94 11.01 -23.20
CA VAL A 98 5.34 10.61 -23.44
C VAL A 98 5.93 11.31 -24.66
N LYS A 99 5.20 11.37 -25.79
CA LYS A 99 5.64 12.10 -27.00
C LYS A 99 5.93 13.57 -26.69
N SER A 100 5.04 14.23 -25.93
CA SER A 100 5.19 15.62 -25.51
C SER A 100 6.40 15.84 -24.60
N ILE A 101 6.61 14.98 -23.60
CA ILE A 101 7.78 15.06 -22.70
C ILE A 101 9.08 14.90 -23.49
N VAL A 102 9.12 13.97 -24.45
CA VAL A 102 10.31 13.75 -25.29
C VAL A 102 10.58 14.93 -26.21
N ALA A 103 9.55 15.54 -26.80
CA ALA A 103 9.70 16.75 -27.61
C ALA A 103 10.26 17.91 -26.76
N GLN A 104 9.72 18.12 -25.56
CA GLN A 104 10.22 19.13 -24.63
C GLN A 104 11.69 18.90 -24.25
N ALA A 105 12.07 17.64 -23.98
CA ALA A 105 13.45 17.30 -23.69
C ALA A 105 14.38 17.56 -24.88
N GLN A 106 13.90 17.35 -26.12
CA GLN A 106 14.67 17.66 -27.34
C GLN A 106 14.88 19.17 -27.50
N ASP A 107 13.87 19.99 -27.21
CA ASP A 107 13.98 21.45 -27.22
C ASP A 107 14.98 21.95 -26.17
N ASP A 108 15.07 21.25 -25.03
CA ASP A 108 16.06 21.50 -23.98
C ASP A 108 17.46 20.92 -24.29
N GLY A 109 17.66 20.37 -25.48
CA GLY A 109 18.95 19.85 -25.96
C GLY A 109 19.29 18.43 -25.49
N LEU A 110 18.34 17.70 -24.91
CA LEU A 110 18.52 16.31 -24.50
C LEU A 110 18.06 15.32 -25.58
N ARG A 111 18.63 14.12 -25.55
CA ARG A 111 18.23 12.99 -26.37
C ARG A 111 17.84 11.83 -25.46
N LEU A 112 16.73 11.18 -25.80
CA LEU A 112 16.29 9.95 -25.15
C LEU A 112 17.17 8.77 -25.59
N SER A 113 17.51 7.92 -24.63
CA SER A 113 18.05 6.57 -24.84
C SER A 113 17.15 5.59 -24.11
N ASP A 114 16.63 4.61 -24.84
CA ASP A 114 15.95 3.46 -24.26
C ASP A 114 16.99 2.54 -23.60
N ASN A 115 16.69 2.06 -22.39
CA ASN A 115 17.55 1.08 -21.71
C ASN A 115 17.13 -0.37 -22.06
N PHE A 116 16.01 -0.55 -22.76
CA PHE A 116 15.42 -1.84 -23.13
C PHE A 116 15.01 -2.73 -21.94
N ASP A 117 14.92 -2.15 -20.75
CA ASP A 117 14.48 -2.79 -19.50
C ASP A 117 13.14 -2.25 -18.98
N GLY A 118 12.43 -1.47 -19.82
CA GLY A 118 11.22 -0.75 -19.44
C GLY A 118 11.46 0.63 -18.85
N THR A 119 12.71 1.10 -18.83
CA THR A 119 13.08 2.46 -18.44
C THR A 119 13.83 3.19 -19.56
N VAL A 120 13.84 4.52 -19.46
CA VAL A 120 14.63 5.39 -20.33
C VAL A 120 15.55 6.27 -19.51
N ARG A 121 16.57 6.79 -20.18
CA ARG A 121 17.43 7.86 -19.70
C ARG A 121 17.53 8.98 -20.71
N PHE A 122 17.82 10.18 -20.23
CA PHE A 122 18.10 11.33 -21.08
C PHE A 122 19.56 11.73 -20.93
N LEU A 123 20.15 12.16 -22.04
CA LEU A 123 21.53 12.60 -22.11
C LEU A 123 21.64 13.74 -23.12
N TYR A 124 22.46 14.74 -22.81
CA TYR A 124 22.83 15.70 -23.84
C TYR A 124 23.79 15.00 -24.82
N PRO A 125 23.57 15.13 -26.13
CA PRO A 125 24.52 14.65 -27.12
C PRO A 125 25.91 15.23 -26.89
N HIS A 126 26.94 14.41 -27.08
CA HIS A 126 28.32 14.87 -27.05
C HIS A 126 28.64 15.63 -28.34
N THR A 127 29.22 16.82 -28.22
CA THR A 127 29.68 17.63 -29.37
C THR A 127 31.21 17.68 -29.42
N PRO A 128 31.83 17.85 -30.60
CA PRO A 128 33.29 17.95 -30.69
C PRO A 128 33.82 19.10 -29.81
N GLY A 129 34.68 18.78 -28.83
CA GLY A 129 35.24 19.73 -27.86
C GLY A 129 34.53 19.77 -26.50
N ASP A 130 33.45 19.01 -26.31
CA ASP A 130 32.84 18.73 -25.00
C ASP A 130 33.78 17.84 -24.18
N ASP A 131 34.04 18.19 -22.91
CA ASP A 131 34.84 17.37 -21.98
C ASP A 131 33.98 16.28 -21.30
N GLY A 132 32.68 16.29 -21.55
CA GLY A 132 31.70 15.36 -21.00
C GLY A 132 31.30 15.67 -19.55
N VAL A 133 31.87 16.70 -18.92
CA VAL A 133 31.59 17.06 -17.52
C VAL A 133 30.28 17.81 -17.44
N ARG A 134 29.35 17.30 -16.62
CA ARG A 134 28.00 17.87 -16.47
C ARG A 134 27.85 18.59 -15.15
N THR A 135 27.16 19.72 -15.17
CA THR A 135 26.80 20.43 -13.94
C THR A 135 25.69 19.67 -13.19
N GLN A 136 25.57 19.89 -11.88
CA GLN A 136 24.49 19.27 -11.10
C GLN A 136 23.11 19.60 -11.67
N ALA A 137 22.88 20.86 -12.08
CA ALA A 137 21.62 21.27 -12.68
C ALA A 137 21.30 20.51 -13.99
N GLN A 138 22.31 20.17 -14.79
CA GLN A 138 22.14 19.34 -15.98
C GLN A 138 21.79 17.88 -15.64
N LEU A 139 22.42 17.31 -14.61
CA LEU A 139 22.10 15.97 -14.11
C LEU A 139 20.68 15.92 -13.54
N ASP A 140 20.29 16.92 -12.74
CA ASP A 140 18.95 17.04 -12.18
C ASP A 140 17.90 17.15 -13.30
N THR A 141 18.21 17.87 -14.38
CA THR A 141 17.34 18.00 -15.55
C THR A 141 17.17 16.67 -16.29
N GLN A 142 18.27 15.93 -16.52
CA GLN A 142 18.22 14.58 -17.11
C GLN A 142 17.35 13.64 -16.28
N GLU A 143 17.55 13.63 -14.97
CA GLU A 143 16.81 12.80 -14.04
C GLU A 143 15.32 13.18 -14.01
N ALA A 144 15.00 14.47 -14.00
CA ALA A 144 13.62 14.96 -14.02
C ALA A 144 12.86 14.47 -15.28
N TYR A 145 13.48 14.54 -16.46
CA TYR A 145 12.88 14.02 -17.69
C TYR A 145 12.74 12.50 -17.69
N ALA A 146 13.77 11.78 -17.26
CA ALA A 146 13.72 10.32 -17.13
C ALA A 146 12.58 9.90 -16.19
N ASN A 147 12.47 10.53 -15.02
CA ASN A 147 11.43 10.25 -14.03
C ASN A 147 10.02 10.57 -14.56
N ARG A 148 9.85 11.58 -15.41
CA ARG A 148 8.56 11.88 -16.06
C ARG A 148 8.16 10.79 -17.06
N VAL A 149 9.06 10.34 -17.93
CA VAL A 149 8.77 9.28 -18.91
C VAL A 149 8.61 7.92 -18.23
N ASN A 150 9.50 7.55 -17.31
CA ASN A 150 9.45 6.26 -16.60
C ASN A 150 8.16 6.10 -15.80
N ARG A 151 7.61 7.18 -15.20
CA ARG A 151 6.29 7.13 -14.55
C ARG A 151 5.16 6.83 -15.54
N GLN A 152 5.21 7.38 -16.75
CA GLN A 152 4.20 7.11 -17.78
C GLN A 152 4.31 5.68 -18.32
N LEU A 153 5.53 5.15 -18.50
CA LEU A 153 5.75 3.74 -18.87
C LEU A 153 5.20 2.79 -17.80
N ALA A 154 5.48 3.05 -16.53
CA ALA A 154 4.93 2.28 -15.43
C ALA A 154 3.39 2.33 -15.38
N ARG A 155 2.78 3.48 -15.69
CA ARG A 155 1.32 3.63 -15.81
C ARG A 155 0.76 2.80 -16.98
N ALA A 156 1.46 2.73 -18.12
CA ALA A 156 1.03 1.90 -19.25
C ALA A 156 1.04 0.39 -18.90
N VAL A 157 2.09 -0.09 -18.23
CA VAL A 157 2.17 -1.48 -17.73
C VAL A 157 1.04 -1.79 -16.76
N GLU A 158 0.72 -0.86 -15.88
CA GLU A 158 -0.40 -0.99 -14.94
C GLU A 158 -1.75 -1.09 -15.67
N VAL A 159 -2.00 -0.21 -16.65
CA VAL A 159 -3.23 -0.26 -17.46
C VAL A 159 -3.36 -1.61 -18.17
N ASP A 160 -2.29 -2.10 -18.80
CA ASP A 160 -2.27 -3.41 -19.47
C ASP A 160 -2.60 -4.56 -18.50
N GLY A 161 -1.98 -4.55 -17.32
CA GLY A 161 -2.24 -5.54 -16.26
C GLY A 161 -3.69 -5.54 -15.77
N ILE A 162 -4.26 -4.34 -15.53
CA ILE A 162 -5.67 -4.20 -15.10
C ILE A 162 -6.61 -4.69 -16.20
N VAL A 163 -6.37 -4.31 -17.46
CA VAL A 163 -7.18 -4.75 -18.60
C VAL A 163 -7.16 -6.26 -18.72
N LYS A 164 -5.97 -6.88 -18.66
CA LYS A 164 -5.84 -8.34 -18.72
C LYS A 164 -6.65 -9.03 -17.61
N GLY A 165 -6.53 -8.56 -16.37
CA GLY A 165 -7.28 -9.10 -15.23
C GLY A 165 -8.79 -8.91 -15.38
N ALA A 166 -9.22 -7.70 -15.76
CA ALA A 166 -10.62 -7.36 -15.94
C ALA A 166 -11.29 -8.17 -17.06
N LEU A 167 -10.60 -8.35 -18.20
CA LEU A 167 -11.10 -9.17 -19.29
C LEU A 167 -11.18 -10.65 -18.91
N ALA A 168 -10.17 -11.18 -18.21
CA ALA A 168 -10.20 -12.56 -17.73
C ALA A 168 -11.37 -12.82 -16.77
N LYS A 169 -11.64 -11.89 -15.84
CA LYS A 169 -12.79 -12.00 -14.92
C LYS A 169 -14.14 -11.77 -15.59
N THR A 170 -14.21 -10.87 -16.59
CA THR A 170 -15.43 -10.62 -17.37
C THR A 170 -15.81 -11.83 -18.20
N HIS A 171 -14.83 -12.48 -18.84
CA HIS A 171 -15.04 -13.72 -19.59
C HIS A 171 -15.24 -14.96 -18.69
N GLY A 172 -14.64 -14.98 -17.50
CA GLY A 172 -14.80 -16.06 -16.50
C GLY A 172 -14.24 -17.44 -16.88
N GLY A 173 -13.77 -17.63 -18.12
CA GLY A 173 -13.14 -18.88 -18.57
C GLY A 173 -14.11 -19.97 -19.02
N ASP A 174 -15.41 -19.69 -19.04
CA ASP A 174 -16.44 -20.63 -19.48
C ASP A 174 -16.97 -20.24 -20.88
N PRO A 175 -16.69 -21.02 -21.94
CA PRO A 175 -17.16 -20.70 -23.29
C PRO A 175 -18.68 -20.86 -23.46
N TYR A 176 -19.39 -21.43 -22.49
CA TYR A 176 -20.83 -21.74 -22.58
C TYR A 176 -21.68 -21.05 -21.52
N ASN A 177 -21.09 -20.20 -20.68
CA ASN A 177 -21.80 -19.50 -19.61
C ASN A 177 -21.35 -18.05 -19.59
N ALA A 178 -22.24 -17.15 -20.00
CA ALA A 178 -21.93 -15.72 -20.05
C ALA A 178 -22.32 -15.01 -18.73
N GLY A 179 -21.86 -13.77 -18.57
CA GLY A 179 -22.39 -12.85 -17.56
C GLY A 179 -21.68 -12.86 -16.21
N HIS A 180 -20.38 -13.16 -16.20
CA HIS A 180 -19.51 -13.17 -15.01
C HIS A 180 -19.29 -11.75 -14.41
N ALA A 181 -18.05 -11.36 -14.15
CA ALA A 181 -17.75 -10.04 -13.60
C ALA A 181 -18.16 -8.95 -14.59
N GLN A 182 -18.60 -7.80 -14.07
CA GLN A 182 -18.95 -6.65 -14.88
C GLN A 182 -18.26 -5.41 -14.33
N TYR A 183 -17.58 -4.70 -15.22
CA TYR A 183 -16.87 -3.47 -14.90
C TYR A 183 -17.37 -2.36 -15.83
N HIS A 184 -17.53 -1.15 -15.30
CA HIS A 184 -17.87 0.03 -16.10
C HIS A 184 -16.66 0.92 -16.37
N SER A 185 -15.52 0.60 -15.75
CA SER A 185 -14.25 1.29 -15.90
C SER A 185 -13.10 0.42 -15.41
N LEU A 186 -11.86 0.80 -15.73
CA LEU A 186 -10.68 0.18 -15.12
C LEU A 186 -10.61 0.43 -13.61
N LYS A 187 -11.27 1.48 -13.11
CA LYS A 187 -11.31 1.80 -11.67
C LYS A 187 -12.19 0.82 -10.91
N ASP A 188 -13.30 0.38 -11.50
CA ASP A 188 -14.11 -0.71 -10.91
C ASP A 188 -13.31 -2.01 -10.81
N ALA A 189 -12.51 -2.32 -11.83
CA ALA A 189 -11.62 -3.48 -11.80
C ALA A 189 -10.52 -3.36 -10.74
N GLN A 190 -9.98 -2.16 -10.52
CA GLN A 190 -9.02 -1.90 -9.43
C GLN A 190 -9.67 -2.04 -8.04
N ILE A 191 -10.90 -1.56 -7.85
CA ILE A 191 -11.67 -1.73 -6.60
C ILE A 191 -11.85 -3.22 -6.30
N ASP A 192 -12.31 -4.00 -7.29
CA ASP A 192 -12.50 -5.45 -7.15
C ASP A 192 -11.17 -6.17 -6.86
N ARG A 193 -10.08 -5.75 -7.51
CA ARG A 193 -8.75 -6.27 -7.22
C ARG A 193 -8.27 -5.94 -5.79
N ALA A 194 -8.57 -4.74 -5.29
CA ALA A 194 -8.25 -4.38 -3.91
C ALA A 194 -9.02 -5.25 -2.90
N ILE A 195 -10.29 -5.58 -3.20
CA ILE A 195 -11.10 -6.47 -2.38
C ILE A 195 -10.55 -7.90 -2.40
N ASP A 196 -10.15 -8.44 -3.57
CA ASP A 196 -9.49 -9.75 -3.64
C ASP A 196 -8.22 -9.81 -2.78
N LEU A 197 -7.41 -8.75 -2.84
CA LEU A 197 -6.16 -8.66 -2.09
C LEU A 197 -6.41 -8.52 -0.59
N ALA A 198 -7.44 -7.76 -0.20
CA ALA A 198 -7.90 -7.64 1.19
C ALA A 198 -8.35 -9.00 1.74
N ALA A 199 -9.10 -9.79 0.96
CA ALA A 199 -9.60 -11.10 1.36
C ALA A 199 -8.47 -12.13 1.65
N LEU A 200 -7.24 -11.88 1.19
CA LEU A 200 -6.07 -12.69 1.56
C LEU A 200 -5.61 -12.41 3.00
N GLY A 201 -5.91 -11.23 3.55
CA GLY A 201 -5.49 -10.78 4.89
C GLY A 201 -4.00 -11.01 5.14
N GLN A 202 -3.69 -11.75 6.20
CA GLN A 202 -2.31 -12.10 6.58
C GLN A 202 -1.59 -13.00 5.55
N GLY A 203 -2.32 -13.62 4.61
CA GLY A 203 -1.77 -14.42 3.52
C GLY A 203 -1.19 -13.60 2.36
N VAL A 204 -1.33 -12.27 2.39
CA VAL A 204 -0.79 -11.38 1.36
C VAL A 204 0.75 -11.41 1.35
N ASN A 205 1.34 -11.69 0.19
CA ASN A 205 2.80 -11.63 0.04
C ASN A 205 3.29 -10.18 -0.16
N PRO A 206 4.61 -9.90 -0.10
CA PRO A 206 5.13 -8.53 -0.21
C PRO A 206 4.78 -7.82 -1.53
N GLU A 207 4.74 -8.54 -2.65
CA GLU A 207 4.39 -7.96 -3.97
C GLU A 207 2.91 -7.59 -4.01
N GLN A 208 2.04 -8.48 -3.53
CA GLN A 208 0.60 -8.26 -3.41
C GLN A 208 0.27 -7.13 -2.43
N ARG A 209 1.03 -6.99 -1.34
CA ARG A 209 0.87 -5.88 -0.39
C ARG A 209 1.25 -4.54 -1.03
N ALA A 210 2.34 -4.52 -1.79
CA ALA A 210 2.73 -3.33 -2.55
C ALA A 210 1.69 -2.98 -3.64
N GLU A 211 1.13 -4.00 -4.31
CA GLU A 211 0.03 -3.83 -5.27
C GLU A 211 -1.22 -3.23 -4.59
N LEU A 212 -1.67 -3.81 -3.48
CA LEU A 212 -2.81 -3.33 -2.70
C LEU A 212 -2.59 -1.87 -2.27
N ARG A 213 -1.40 -1.55 -1.74
CA ARG A 213 -1.09 -0.19 -1.29
C ARG A 213 -1.11 0.79 -2.45
N LYS A 214 -0.55 0.42 -3.59
CA LYS A 214 -0.56 1.25 -4.79
C LYS A 214 -1.98 1.52 -5.29
N ILE A 215 -2.83 0.48 -5.35
CA ILE A 215 -4.24 0.64 -5.72
C ILE A 215 -4.91 1.58 -4.73
N TRP A 216 -4.82 1.29 -3.43
CA TRP A 216 -5.41 2.11 -2.37
C TRP A 216 -4.99 3.58 -2.46
N ASP A 217 -3.71 3.88 -2.63
CA ASP A 217 -3.19 5.24 -2.73
C ASP A 217 -3.71 5.98 -3.98
N GLY A 218 -4.08 5.25 -5.04
CA GLY A 218 -4.67 5.78 -6.27
C GLY A 218 -6.20 5.99 -6.25
N LEU A 219 -6.91 5.38 -5.30
CA LEU A 219 -8.37 5.51 -5.17
C LEU A 219 -8.77 6.86 -4.55
N SER A 220 -9.92 7.38 -4.98
CA SER A 220 -10.57 8.54 -4.34
C SER A 220 -11.06 8.16 -2.93
N PRO A 221 -11.33 9.14 -2.03
CA PRO A 221 -11.89 8.84 -0.71
C PRO A 221 -13.18 8.01 -0.74
N GLU A 222 -14.08 8.26 -1.70
CA GLU A 222 -15.33 7.49 -1.86
C GLU A 222 -15.06 6.07 -2.36
N GLN A 223 -14.12 5.89 -3.29
CA GLN A 223 -13.75 4.56 -3.78
C GLN A 223 -13.06 3.74 -2.69
N ARG A 224 -12.18 4.36 -1.89
CA ARG A 224 -11.63 3.73 -0.68
C ARG A 224 -12.73 3.39 0.30
N GLY A 225 -13.74 4.25 0.46
CA GLY A 225 -14.91 3.98 1.30
C GLY A 225 -15.63 2.70 0.89
N ARG A 226 -15.83 2.48 -0.42
CA ARG A 226 -16.42 1.24 -0.96
C ARG A 226 -15.56 0.00 -0.69
N VAL A 227 -14.24 0.10 -0.87
CA VAL A 227 -13.31 -1.01 -0.59
C VAL A 227 -13.26 -1.31 0.92
N TRP A 228 -13.27 -0.27 1.75
CA TRP A 228 -13.29 -0.36 3.21
C TRP A 228 -14.58 -1.00 3.72
N GLU A 229 -15.74 -0.60 3.21
CA GLU A 229 -17.03 -1.19 3.56
C GLU A 229 -17.12 -2.67 3.17
N ALA A 230 -16.45 -3.07 2.08
CA ALA A 230 -16.43 -4.46 1.62
C ALA A 230 -15.63 -5.39 2.54
N ASP A 231 -14.43 -4.98 2.98
CA ASP A 231 -13.56 -5.81 3.85
C ASP A 231 -12.50 -5.01 4.63
N ALA A 232 -12.93 -4.14 5.56
CA ALA A 232 -12.02 -3.37 6.42
C ALA A 232 -11.04 -4.26 7.20
N LEU A 233 -11.51 -5.39 7.73
CA LEU A 233 -10.69 -6.32 8.51
C LEU A 233 -9.61 -6.98 7.64
N GLY A 234 -9.96 -7.42 6.43
CA GLY A 234 -9.02 -7.97 5.46
C GLY A 234 -7.98 -6.94 5.02
N LEU A 235 -8.37 -5.69 4.77
CA LEU A 235 -7.46 -4.60 4.42
C LEU A 235 -6.43 -4.31 5.53
N VAL A 236 -6.90 -4.21 6.77
CA VAL A 236 -6.05 -4.02 7.95
C VAL A 236 -5.11 -5.20 8.11
N ALA A 237 -5.61 -6.43 8.00
CA ALA A 237 -4.80 -7.64 8.06
C ALA A 237 -3.79 -7.76 6.91
N ALA A 238 -4.10 -7.18 5.75
CA ALA A 238 -3.20 -7.10 4.61
C ALA A 238 -2.15 -5.97 4.74
N GLY A 239 -2.20 -5.17 5.82
CA GLY A 239 -1.21 -4.14 6.14
C GLY A 239 -1.53 -2.76 5.57
N ILE A 240 -2.80 -2.43 5.27
CA ILE A 240 -3.12 -1.10 4.73
C ILE A 240 -2.84 0.02 5.73
N THR A 241 -2.90 -0.29 7.03
CA THR A 241 -2.60 0.62 8.13
C THR A 241 -1.12 0.60 8.54
N ASP A 242 -0.27 -0.21 7.88
CA ASP A 242 1.17 -0.20 8.14
C ASP A 242 1.72 1.22 7.96
N PRO A 243 2.60 1.69 8.87
CA PRO A 243 3.13 3.05 8.83
C PRO A 243 3.96 3.27 7.55
N GLN A 244 3.72 4.40 6.86
CA GLN A 244 4.58 4.82 5.76
C GLN A 244 5.78 5.64 6.24
N TYR A 245 5.77 6.07 7.52
CA TYR A 245 6.86 6.80 8.13
C TYR A 245 8.18 6.03 8.02
N LYS A 246 9.13 6.61 7.29
CA LYS A 246 10.50 6.10 7.18
C LYS A 246 11.36 6.68 8.30
N TRP A 247 11.38 5.99 9.43
CA TRP A 247 12.22 6.37 10.56
C TRP A 247 13.72 6.29 10.23
N LYS A 248 14.49 7.20 10.82
CA LYS A 248 15.96 7.17 10.84
C LYS A 248 16.43 7.51 12.26
N PRO A 249 17.48 6.86 12.78
CA PRO A 249 18.02 7.19 14.08
C PRO A 249 18.57 8.62 14.09
N ALA A 250 18.40 9.32 15.21
CA ALA A 250 18.84 10.71 15.38
C ALA A 250 20.38 10.82 15.47
N ASP A 251 21.03 9.79 16.00
CA ASP A 251 22.49 9.67 16.09
C ASP A 251 22.99 8.38 15.41
N VAL A 252 24.25 8.41 14.98
CA VAL A 252 24.94 7.29 14.33
C VAL A 252 25.37 6.18 15.30
N GLY A 253 25.24 6.42 16.61
CA GLY A 253 25.63 5.50 17.67
C GLY A 253 27.15 5.42 17.85
N SER A 254 27.63 4.26 18.26
CA SER A 254 29.03 4.02 18.65
C SER A 254 30.05 4.03 17.49
N GLY A 255 29.65 4.47 16.30
CA GLY A 255 30.47 4.49 15.08
C GLY A 255 30.46 3.16 14.32
N LYS A 256 31.55 2.87 13.59
CA LYS A 256 31.65 1.66 12.77
C LYS A 256 31.76 0.40 13.63
N PHE A 257 30.88 -0.56 13.38
CA PHE A 257 30.93 -1.91 13.95
C PHE A 257 32.27 -2.58 13.66
N HIS A 258 32.86 -3.22 14.69
CA HIS A 258 34.16 -3.89 14.59
C HIS A 258 35.26 -3.00 13.98
N SER A 259 35.38 -1.78 14.51
CA SER A 259 36.40 -0.79 14.15
C SER A 259 37.75 -0.99 14.84
N ARG A 260 37.81 -1.80 15.92
CA ARG A 260 39.03 -2.18 16.62
C ARG A 260 38.97 -3.63 17.09
N ASP A 261 40.12 -4.23 17.36
CA ASP A 261 40.17 -5.60 17.92
C ASP A 261 39.78 -5.62 19.42
N PRO A 262 39.14 -6.70 19.90
CA PRO A 262 38.82 -6.87 21.32
C PRO A 262 40.07 -7.12 22.17
N GLY A 263 40.17 -6.41 23.29
CA GLY A 263 41.15 -6.70 24.34
C GLY A 263 40.57 -7.65 25.40
N TYR A 264 41.45 -8.12 26.30
CA TYR A 264 41.04 -8.97 27.44
C TYR A 264 39.92 -8.35 28.29
N LYS A 265 39.99 -7.03 28.52
CA LYS A 265 38.95 -6.30 29.29
C LYS A 265 37.60 -6.29 28.58
N ASP A 266 37.57 -6.22 27.25
CA ASP A 266 36.33 -6.24 26.48
C ASP A 266 35.66 -7.63 26.57
N TYR A 267 36.44 -8.72 26.49
CA TYR A 267 35.91 -10.08 26.71
C TYR A 267 35.38 -10.31 28.12
N LEU A 268 36.11 -9.84 29.14
CA LEU A 268 35.66 -9.94 30.52
C LEU A 268 34.33 -9.20 30.73
N PHE A 269 34.24 -7.97 30.22
CA PHE A 269 33.02 -7.18 30.31
C PHE A 269 31.86 -7.79 29.50
N GLN A 270 32.12 -8.41 28.33
CA GLN A 270 31.09 -9.13 27.58
C GLN A 270 30.51 -10.30 28.39
N LEU A 271 31.34 -11.02 29.15
CA LEU A 271 30.88 -12.09 30.05
C LEU A 271 30.02 -11.53 31.19
N GLU A 272 30.45 -10.43 31.81
CA GLU A 272 29.67 -9.72 32.83
C GLU A 272 28.32 -9.26 32.26
N ALA A 273 28.30 -8.66 31.07
CA ALA A 273 27.08 -8.23 30.39
C ALA A 273 26.12 -9.37 30.07
N LYS A 274 26.64 -10.54 29.67
CA LYS A 274 25.82 -11.74 29.48
C LYS A 274 25.22 -12.23 30.80
N ALA A 275 25.98 -12.16 31.89
CA ALA A 275 25.46 -12.48 33.23
C ALA A 275 24.39 -11.48 33.67
N MET A 276 24.57 -10.19 33.39
CA MET A 276 23.59 -9.13 33.66
C MET A 276 22.28 -9.35 32.90
N ALA A 277 22.33 -9.68 31.60
CA ALA A 277 21.12 -9.99 30.83
C ALA A 277 20.34 -11.16 31.46
N LYS A 278 21.03 -12.25 31.84
CA LYS A 278 20.40 -13.39 32.49
C LYS A 278 19.85 -13.04 33.88
N GLY A 279 20.58 -12.24 34.66
CA GLY A 279 20.16 -11.79 35.98
C GLY A 279 18.95 -10.85 35.94
N GLY A 280 18.90 -9.96 34.95
CA GLY A 280 17.78 -9.05 34.71
C GLY A 280 16.46 -9.81 34.50
N GLY A 281 16.45 -10.83 33.65
CA GLY A 281 15.26 -11.67 33.44
C GLY A 281 14.83 -12.39 34.72
N LEU A 282 15.76 -12.86 35.55
CA LEU A 282 15.43 -13.46 36.85
C LEU A 282 14.88 -12.44 37.87
N ALA A 283 15.20 -11.15 37.69
CA ALA A 283 14.72 -10.05 38.52
C ALA A 283 13.43 -9.41 37.99
N GLY A 284 12.85 -9.95 36.90
CA GLY A 284 11.61 -9.44 36.30
C GLY A 284 11.79 -8.32 35.28
N TYR A 285 13.03 -8.05 34.83
CA TYR A 285 13.33 -7.11 33.75
C TYR A 285 13.45 -7.86 32.41
N ASP A 286 12.35 -8.44 31.95
CA ASP A 286 12.32 -9.33 30.80
C ASP A 286 12.66 -8.60 29.49
N GLN A 287 12.12 -7.40 29.29
CA GLN A 287 12.34 -6.62 28.06
C GLN A 287 13.76 -6.07 28.00
N GLY A 288 14.25 -5.50 29.11
CA GLY A 288 15.62 -5.02 29.22
C GLY A 288 16.64 -6.14 29.03
N ALA A 289 16.40 -7.29 29.66
CA ALA A 289 17.22 -8.49 29.48
C ALA A 289 17.22 -8.99 28.03
N ARG A 290 16.06 -9.00 27.37
CA ARG A 290 15.92 -9.39 25.96
C ARG A 290 16.70 -8.46 25.03
N ALA A 291 16.56 -7.14 25.21
CA ALA A 291 17.28 -6.15 24.40
C ALA A 291 18.80 -6.26 24.58
N LEU A 292 19.27 -6.38 25.83
CA LEU A 292 20.68 -6.56 26.15
C LEU A 292 21.23 -7.88 25.60
N ALA A 293 20.49 -8.99 25.72
CA ALA A 293 20.90 -10.27 25.16
C ALA A 293 21.02 -10.22 23.63
N HIS A 294 20.08 -9.54 22.96
CA HIS A 294 20.12 -9.35 21.50
C HIS A 294 21.33 -8.52 21.07
N TYR A 295 21.61 -7.42 21.78
CA TYR A 295 22.82 -6.61 21.60
C TYR A 295 24.09 -7.46 21.67
N LEU A 296 24.23 -8.25 22.74
CA LEU A 296 25.37 -9.13 22.99
C LEU A 296 25.47 -10.33 22.02
N GLY A 297 24.38 -10.64 21.32
CA GLY A 297 24.37 -11.60 20.22
C GLY A 297 25.08 -11.10 18.97
N GLY A 298 25.24 -9.78 18.82
CA GLY A 298 26.10 -9.18 17.80
C GLY A 298 25.60 -9.31 16.36
N SER A 299 24.30 -9.54 16.15
CA SER A 299 23.75 -9.73 14.81
C SER A 299 23.41 -8.42 14.08
N GLY A 300 23.15 -7.34 14.84
CA GLY A 300 22.67 -6.06 14.32
C GLY A 300 21.28 -6.11 13.66
N LYS A 301 20.61 -7.27 13.66
CA LYS A 301 19.27 -7.42 13.08
C LYS A 301 18.26 -6.58 13.86
N PRO A 302 17.25 -5.99 13.20
CA PRO A 302 16.18 -5.30 13.91
C PRO A 302 15.51 -6.20 14.95
N LEU A 303 15.08 -5.61 16.07
CA LEU A 303 14.35 -6.30 17.13
C LEU A 303 12.89 -5.83 17.14
N ASP A 304 11.97 -6.78 17.03
CA ASP A 304 10.53 -6.49 17.06
C ASP A 304 10.06 -6.16 18.48
N LEU A 305 9.37 -5.02 18.61
CA LEU A 305 8.74 -4.55 19.83
C LEU A 305 7.30 -5.05 19.95
N ASP A 306 6.94 -5.56 21.12
CA ASP A 306 5.56 -5.93 21.45
C ASP A 306 4.83 -4.69 21.99
N ILE A 307 4.18 -3.97 21.07
CA ILE A 307 3.54 -2.68 21.39
C ILE A 307 2.26 -2.86 22.19
N ASP A 308 1.54 -3.96 22.00
CA ASP A 308 0.34 -4.26 22.81
C ASP A 308 0.76 -4.48 24.27
N ARG A 309 1.84 -5.23 24.52
CA ARG A 309 2.40 -5.38 25.87
C ARG A 309 2.92 -4.06 26.44
N MET A 310 3.63 -3.26 25.64
CA MET A 310 4.11 -1.94 26.05
C MET A 310 2.94 -1.00 26.42
N TRP A 311 1.83 -1.07 25.67
CA TRP A 311 0.62 -0.30 25.97
C TRP A 311 0.05 -0.65 27.34
N ASP A 312 0.05 -1.93 27.73
CA ASP A 312 -0.47 -2.39 29.02
C ASP A 312 0.48 -2.12 30.19
N GLU A 313 1.79 -2.20 29.97
CA GLU A 313 2.79 -2.11 31.04
C GLU A 313 3.36 -0.69 31.24
N ASP A 314 3.47 0.13 30.19
CA ASP A 314 4.11 1.46 30.26
C ASP A 314 3.11 2.61 30.19
N GLU A 315 2.86 3.25 31.35
CA GLU A 315 1.97 4.41 31.45
C GLU A 315 2.50 5.66 30.73
N GLY A 316 3.83 5.83 30.66
CA GLY A 316 4.49 6.95 29.97
C GLY A 316 4.27 6.87 28.46
N PHE A 317 4.47 5.69 27.89
CA PHE A 317 4.13 5.37 26.50
C PHE A 317 2.64 5.59 26.23
N ARG A 318 1.76 4.96 27.01
CA ARG A 318 0.31 5.05 26.81
C ARG A 318 -0.18 6.51 26.83
N LYS A 319 0.34 7.32 27.75
CA LYS A 319 0.04 8.76 27.82
C LYS A 319 0.57 9.50 26.60
N ALA A 320 1.82 9.27 26.20
CA ALA A 320 2.42 9.93 25.04
C ALA A 320 1.69 9.60 23.73
N ALA A 321 1.31 8.34 23.53
CA ALA A 321 0.52 7.91 22.39
C ALA A 321 -0.86 8.59 22.37
N THR A 322 -1.58 8.55 23.49
CA THR A 322 -2.91 9.19 23.62
C THR A 322 -2.83 10.70 23.36
N ASP A 323 -1.87 11.39 23.95
CA ASP A 323 -1.66 12.84 23.79
C ASP A 323 -1.25 13.20 22.34
N ASN A 324 -0.52 12.32 21.64
CA ASN A 324 -0.15 12.54 20.24
C ASN A 324 -1.38 12.38 19.33
N LEU A 325 -2.17 11.32 19.52
CA LEU A 325 -3.38 11.09 18.73
C LEU A 325 -4.39 12.23 18.89
N SER A 326 -4.67 12.66 20.12
CA SER A 326 -5.71 13.66 20.42
C SER A 326 -5.49 15.02 19.74
N LYS A 327 -4.26 15.33 19.34
CA LYS A 327 -3.93 16.57 18.61
C LYS A 327 -4.45 16.59 17.16
N HIS A 328 -4.80 15.43 16.60
CA HIS A 328 -5.11 15.26 15.17
C HIS A 328 -6.56 14.84 14.90
N GLU A 329 -7.27 14.32 15.90
CA GLU A 329 -8.61 13.73 15.74
C GLU A 329 -9.62 14.71 15.13
N ASP A 330 -9.64 15.96 15.61
CA ASP A 330 -10.57 16.99 15.12
C ASP A 330 -10.32 17.35 13.64
N GLU A 331 -9.04 17.54 13.27
CA GLU A 331 -8.66 17.86 11.88
C GLU A 331 -9.03 16.72 10.93
N TRP A 332 -8.71 15.48 11.31
CA TRP A 332 -9.02 14.32 10.48
C TRP A 332 -10.53 14.11 10.33
N ARG A 333 -11.29 14.30 11.40
CA ARG A 333 -12.75 14.23 11.39
C ARG A 333 -13.35 15.29 10.45
N GLU A 334 -12.91 16.54 10.54
CA GLU A 334 -13.39 17.62 9.67
C GLU A 334 -13.10 17.32 8.20
N LYS A 335 -11.87 16.88 7.89
CA LYS A 335 -11.48 16.48 6.53
C LYS A 335 -12.33 15.33 6.00
N ALA A 336 -12.60 14.32 6.83
CA ALA A 336 -13.39 13.17 6.45
C ALA A 336 -14.86 13.53 6.17
N LEU A 337 -15.48 14.36 7.02
CA LEU A 337 -16.83 14.86 6.78
C LEU A 337 -16.93 15.69 5.51
N LYS A 338 -15.92 16.51 5.20
CA LYS A 338 -15.88 17.29 3.96
C LYS A 338 -15.82 16.40 2.71
N GLU A 339 -15.04 15.33 2.73
CA GLU A 339 -15.01 14.37 1.61
C GLU A 339 -16.32 13.57 1.52
N PHE A 340 -16.93 13.22 2.66
CA PHE A 340 -18.25 12.60 2.71
C PHE A 340 -19.32 13.49 2.07
N GLU A 341 -19.36 14.79 2.39
CA GLU A 341 -20.26 15.76 1.78
C GLU A 341 -20.04 15.87 0.26
N LYS A 342 -18.79 16.01 -0.19
CA LYS A 342 -18.44 16.05 -1.62
C LYS A 342 -18.85 14.80 -2.38
N SER A 343 -18.83 13.65 -1.71
CA SER A 343 -19.27 12.38 -2.32
C SER A 343 -20.78 12.30 -2.53
N GLY A 344 -21.56 13.24 -1.98
CA GLY A 344 -23.02 13.21 -1.95
C GLY A 344 -23.58 12.35 -0.81
N GLY A 345 -22.81 12.15 0.26
CA GLY A 345 -23.18 11.32 1.40
C GLY A 345 -22.95 9.81 1.20
N ARG A 346 -22.02 9.43 0.32
CA ARG A 346 -21.55 8.05 0.17
C ARG A 346 -20.40 7.76 1.13
N PRO A 347 -20.19 6.50 1.55
CA PRO A 347 -19.08 6.15 2.43
C PRO A 347 -17.73 6.65 1.90
N VAL A 348 -16.88 7.16 2.78
CA VAL A 348 -15.51 7.56 2.44
C VAL A 348 -14.51 6.97 3.44
N ALA A 349 -13.28 6.73 2.97
CA ALA A 349 -12.17 6.31 3.81
C ALA A 349 -10.91 7.14 3.48
N ILE A 350 -10.24 7.64 4.52
CA ILE A 350 -9.08 8.52 4.42
C ILE A 350 -7.92 7.91 5.22
N PRO A 351 -6.80 7.51 4.55
CA PRO A 351 -5.61 7.11 5.28
C PRO A 351 -5.03 8.31 6.04
N VAL A 352 -4.62 8.07 7.28
CA VAL A 352 -4.08 9.07 8.20
C VAL A 352 -2.80 8.54 8.85
N GLU A 353 -1.85 9.44 9.07
CA GLU A 353 -0.62 9.11 9.78
C GLU A 353 -0.10 10.36 10.50
N THR A 354 0.29 10.23 11.77
CA THR A 354 0.92 11.32 12.51
C THR A 354 2.42 11.37 12.22
N LYS A 355 3.03 12.54 12.45
CA LYS A 355 4.48 12.60 12.61
C LYS A 355 4.90 11.80 13.84
N ALA A 356 6.11 11.26 13.80
CA ALA A 356 6.71 10.64 14.97
C ALA A 356 7.10 11.71 16.01
N GLN A 357 6.79 11.43 17.27
CA GLN A 357 7.09 12.29 18.42
C GLN A 357 7.95 11.51 19.42
N GLY A 358 8.98 12.16 19.96
CA GLY A 358 9.80 11.59 21.03
C GLY A 358 9.02 11.47 22.35
N TYR A 359 9.29 10.42 23.11
CA TYR A 359 8.75 10.20 24.44
C TYR A 359 9.71 9.39 25.32
N GLU A 360 9.51 9.48 26.64
CA GLU A 360 10.24 8.70 27.63
C GLU A 360 9.34 7.61 28.22
N GLN A 361 9.94 6.46 28.54
CA GLN A 361 9.24 5.34 29.18
C GLN A 361 8.88 5.68 30.63
N GLY A 362 7.69 5.27 31.04
CA GLY A 362 7.25 5.33 32.44
C GLY A 362 7.57 4.06 33.22
N ASP A 363 7.67 2.92 32.54
CA ASP A 363 8.03 1.65 33.15
C ASP A 363 9.55 1.42 33.14
N ARG A 364 10.07 0.81 34.22
CA ARG A 364 11.51 0.65 34.40
C ARG A 364 12.10 -0.43 33.49
N ASP A 365 11.37 -1.52 33.23
CA ASP A 365 11.84 -2.57 32.33
C ASP A 365 11.86 -2.08 30.89
N TRP A 366 10.78 -1.43 30.44
CA TRP A 366 10.72 -0.79 29.12
C TRP A 366 11.76 0.32 28.96
N ASN A 367 12.05 1.09 30.01
CA ASN A 367 13.14 2.06 29.99
C ASN A 367 14.52 1.41 29.78
N PHE A 368 14.78 0.24 30.38
CA PHE A 368 16.01 -0.51 30.12
C PHE A 368 16.05 -1.14 28.71
N ALA A 369 14.89 -1.45 28.15
CA ALA A 369 14.78 -2.09 26.84
C ALA A 369 14.90 -1.11 25.68
N VAL A 370 14.30 0.08 25.81
CA VAL A 370 14.10 1.03 24.70
C VAL A 370 14.57 2.45 25.05
N GLY A 371 14.47 2.88 26.31
CA GLY A 371 14.81 4.27 26.66
C GLY A 371 13.93 5.29 25.93
N HIS A 372 14.51 6.40 25.46
CA HIS A 372 13.74 7.42 24.73
C HIS A 372 13.40 6.95 23.31
N ALA A 373 12.12 6.79 23.03
CA ALA A 373 11.64 6.24 21.77
C ALA A 373 10.81 7.26 20.97
N MET A 374 10.50 6.91 19.72
CA MET A 374 9.63 7.67 18.83
C MET A 374 8.30 6.96 18.66
N VAL A 375 7.18 7.66 18.86
CA VAL A 375 5.82 7.13 18.66
C VAL A 375 5.10 7.86 17.52
N ASN A 376 4.40 7.13 16.66
CA ASN A 376 3.41 7.69 15.74
C ASN A 376 2.13 6.83 15.67
N HIS A 377 1.12 7.33 14.97
CA HIS A 377 -0.09 6.57 14.66
C HIS A 377 -0.27 6.49 13.16
N SER A 378 -0.71 5.34 12.66
CA SER A 378 -1.13 5.13 11.28
C SER A 378 -2.50 4.47 11.26
N GLY A 379 -3.36 4.81 10.31
CA GLY A 379 -4.73 4.32 10.31
C GLY A 379 -5.58 4.82 9.16
N VAL A 380 -6.89 4.59 9.29
CA VAL A 380 -7.91 5.04 8.34
C VAL A 380 -9.07 5.66 9.11
N VAL A 381 -9.42 6.90 8.74
CA VAL A 381 -10.68 7.52 9.15
C VAL A 381 -11.75 7.16 8.13
N SER A 382 -12.83 6.54 8.59
CA SER A 382 -13.99 6.16 7.79
C SER A 382 -15.21 7.00 8.18
N VAL A 383 -16.03 7.34 7.18
CA VAL A 383 -17.32 8.00 7.39
C VAL A 383 -18.41 7.18 6.71
N GLU A 384 -19.42 6.81 7.47
CA GLU A 384 -20.58 6.06 7.01
C GLU A 384 -21.87 6.88 7.17
N PRO A 385 -22.85 6.73 6.25
CA PRO A 385 -24.16 7.35 6.41
C PRO A 385 -24.82 6.93 7.73
N GLY A 386 -25.45 7.89 8.41
CA GLY A 386 -26.21 7.59 9.62
C GLY A 386 -27.46 6.75 9.32
N PRO A 387 -27.93 5.91 10.26
CA PRO A 387 -29.17 5.16 10.11
C PRO A 387 -30.34 6.10 9.76
N HIS A 388 -31.16 5.71 8.78
CA HIS A 388 -32.33 6.48 8.32
C HIS A 388 -32.02 7.94 7.92
N GLY A 389 -30.81 8.22 7.42
CA GLY A 389 -30.40 9.59 7.06
C GLY A 389 -30.05 10.45 8.27
N GLY A 390 -29.76 9.82 9.42
CA GLY A 390 -29.22 10.48 10.60
C GLY A 390 -27.80 11.03 10.40
N LYS A 391 -27.23 11.59 11.47
CA LYS A 391 -25.86 12.13 11.43
C LYS A 391 -24.86 11.04 10.99
N PRO A 392 -23.90 11.35 10.11
CA PRO A 392 -22.90 10.39 9.69
C PRO A 392 -22.07 9.92 10.88
N LYS A 393 -21.68 8.65 10.86
CA LYS A 393 -20.78 8.05 11.86
C LYS A 393 -19.36 8.22 11.36
N VAL A 394 -18.48 8.76 12.19
CA VAL A 394 -17.04 8.90 11.89
C VAL A 394 -16.26 7.99 12.83
N SER A 395 -15.45 7.11 12.27
CA SER A 395 -14.59 6.18 13.02
C SER A 395 -13.15 6.25 12.56
N LEU A 396 -12.24 5.86 13.46
CA LEU A 396 -10.82 5.73 13.23
C LEU A 396 -10.41 4.30 13.62
N ASP A 397 -9.87 3.58 12.65
CA ASP A 397 -9.14 2.33 12.84
C ASP A 397 -7.65 2.62 12.72
N TYR A 398 -6.87 2.38 13.77
CA TYR A 398 -5.47 2.82 13.82
C TYR A 398 -4.56 1.86 14.59
N GLN A 399 -3.26 1.94 14.31
CA GLN A 399 -2.19 1.29 15.04
C GLN A 399 -1.29 2.35 15.66
N VAL A 400 -0.68 2.01 16.79
CA VAL A 400 0.37 2.79 17.44
C VAL A 400 1.70 2.14 17.06
N ASN A 401 2.63 2.93 16.54
CA ASN A 401 3.92 2.42 16.10
C ASN A 401 5.04 3.06 16.90
N VAL A 402 6.03 2.27 17.26
CA VAL A 402 7.20 2.71 18.02
C VAL A 402 8.47 2.37 17.25
N TRP A 403 9.42 3.31 17.25
CA TRP A 403 10.76 3.11 16.72
C TRP A 403 11.81 3.60 17.69
N ASP A 404 12.92 2.89 17.73
CA ASP A 404 14.12 3.31 18.44
C ASP A 404 15.39 2.68 17.85
N ARG A 405 16.57 3.19 18.25
CA ARG A 405 17.86 2.52 18.06
C ARG A 405 18.42 2.15 19.41
N TYR A 406 18.68 0.87 19.62
CA TYR A 406 19.44 0.42 20.78
C TYR A 406 20.92 0.80 20.63
N ASN A 407 21.26 2.00 21.08
CA ASN A 407 22.62 2.53 21.18
C ASN A 407 22.90 2.99 22.62
N TRP A 408 24.17 3.28 22.91
CA TRP A 408 24.61 3.71 24.24
C TRP A 408 25.48 4.96 24.11
N ASP A 409 25.17 6.01 24.85
CA ASP A 409 25.98 7.24 24.88
C ASP A 409 27.12 7.13 25.88
N ASP A 410 28.31 7.65 25.56
CA ASP A 410 29.53 7.45 26.36
C ASP A 410 29.50 8.14 27.73
N ASN A 411 28.58 9.10 27.92
CA ASN A 411 28.33 9.83 29.15
C ASN A 411 27.23 9.21 30.03
N THR A 412 26.63 8.09 29.61
CA THR A 412 25.60 7.38 30.39
C THR A 412 26.21 6.34 31.32
N SER A 413 25.57 6.11 32.47
CA SER A 413 25.93 5.05 33.40
C SER A 413 24.70 4.52 34.11
N PHE A 414 24.61 3.20 34.27
CA PHE A 414 23.48 2.54 34.90
C PHE A 414 23.98 1.53 35.92
N ASP A 415 23.34 1.48 37.07
CA ASP A 415 23.62 0.46 38.07
C ASP A 415 22.69 -0.73 37.86
N ILE A 416 23.27 -1.86 37.44
CA ILE A 416 22.58 -3.13 37.22
C ILE A 416 23.07 -4.11 38.28
N ALA A 417 22.20 -4.46 39.23
CA ALA A 417 22.50 -5.41 40.30
C ALA A 417 23.80 -5.11 41.09
N GLY A 418 24.11 -3.82 41.31
CA GLY A 418 25.31 -3.38 42.04
C GLY A 418 26.57 -3.27 41.19
N VAL A 419 26.48 -3.48 39.87
CA VAL A 419 27.55 -3.24 38.90
C VAL A 419 27.22 -1.97 38.11
N THR A 420 28.11 -0.98 38.15
CA THR A 420 27.98 0.22 37.32
C THR A 420 28.45 -0.10 35.90
N VAL A 421 27.50 -0.05 34.96
CA VAL A 421 27.71 -0.22 33.53
C VAL A 421 27.78 1.15 32.89
N THR A 422 28.91 1.49 32.27
CA THR A 422 29.04 2.75 31.53
C THR A 422 28.71 2.55 30.06
N GLY A 423 28.08 3.54 29.43
CA GLY A 423 27.82 3.51 28.01
C GLY A 423 29.11 3.34 27.20
N LYS A 424 30.22 3.95 27.62
CA LYS A 424 31.55 3.74 27.02
C LYS A 424 31.98 2.25 26.97
N GLN A 425 31.70 1.47 28.01
CA GLN A 425 32.00 0.03 27.99
C GLN A 425 31.11 -0.70 26.97
N MET A 426 29.82 -0.34 26.91
CA MET A 426 28.89 -0.88 25.92
C MET A 426 29.32 -0.52 24.50
N GLN A 427 29.58 0.76 24.20
CA GLN A 427 30.13 1.20 22.91
C GLN A 427 31.39 0.42 22.53
N GLY A 428 32.26 0.12 23.50
CA GLY A 428 33.44 -0.71 23.31
C GLY A 428 33.13 -2.10 22.77
N LEU A 429 32.05 -2.75 23.22
CA LEU A 429 31.61 -4.03 22.68
C LEU A 429 31.16 -3.91 21.21
N HIS A 430 30.49 -2.81 20.85
CA HIS A 430 30.16 -2.51 19.45
C HIS A 430 31.40 -2.36 18.56
N GLN A 431 32.31 -1.52 19.01
CA GLN A 431 33.54 -1.20 18.27
C GLN A 431 34.47 -2.40 18.15
N THR A 432 34.35 -3.39 19.05
CA THR A 432 35.15 -4.62 19.02
C THR A 432 34.51 -5.79 18.29
N GLY A 433 33.27 -5.64 17.83
CA GLY A 433 32.54 -6.73 17.20
C GLY A 433 31.96 -7.76 18.19
N LEU A 434 32.08 -7.52 19.50
CA LEU A 434 31.59 -8.43 20.55
C LEU A 434 30.08 -8.26 20.84
N ALA A 435 29.51 -7.13 20.44
CA ALA A 435 28.08 -6.85 20.49
C ALA A 435 27.74 -5.89 19.34
N GLN A 436 26.48 -5.75 18.93
CA GLN A 436 26.13 -4.86 17.81
C GLN A 436 24.85 -4.09 18.12
N GLU A 437 24.89 -2.76 17.95
CA GLU A 437 23.70 -1.90 18.00
C GLU A 437 22.71 -2.30 16.90
N PHE A 438 21.43 -2.09 17.16
CA PHE A 438 20.35 -2.48 16.25
C PHE A 438 19.19 -1.49 16.32
N ASN A 439 18.35 -1.53 15.30
CA ASN A 439 17.10 -0.76 15.30
C ASN A 439 15.98 -1.59 15.93
N MET A 440 15.01 -0.92 16.53
CA MET A 440 13.86 -1.52 17.17
C MET A 440 12.61 -0.91 16.55
N HIS A 441 11.62 -1.75 16.22
CA HIS A 441 10.33 -1.24 15.79
C HIS A 441 9.20 -2.22 16.10
N GLY A 442 7.99 -1.69 16.21
CA GLY A 442 6.78 -2.49 16.35
C GLY A 442 5.54 -1.67 16.05
N SER A 443 4.45 -2.36 15.76
CA SER A 443 3.11 -1.80 15.57
C SER A 443 2.15 -2.56 16.46
N SER A 444 1.23 -1.85 17.12
CA SER A 444 0.18 -2.48 17.93
C SER A 444 -0.82 -3.25 17.08
N SER A 445 -1.63 -4.07 17.74
CA SER A 445 -2.94 -4.45 17.20
C SER A 445 -3.79 -3.22 16.85
N THR A 446 -4.78 -3.40 15.98
CA THR A 446 -5.64 -2.30 15.55
C THR A 446 -6.60 -1.88 16.65
N HIS A 447 -6.55 -0.60 16.99
CA HIS A 447 -7.50 0.07 17.85
C HIS A 447 -8.63 0.69 17.03
N TRP A 448 -9.83 0.73 17.60
CA TRP A 448 -10.98 1.39 17.03
C TRP A 448 -11.45 2.54 17.93
N ARG A 449 -11.83 3.67 17.34
CA ARG A 449 -12.39 4.81 18.06
C ARG A 449 -13.45 5.54 17.24
N GLU A 450 -14.53 5.95 17.87
CA GLU A 450 -15.49 6.89 17.29
C GLU A 450 -15.00 8.33 17.46
N LEU A 451 -15.00 9.10 16.38
CA LEU A 451 -14.62 10.52 16.38
C LEU A 451 -15.89 11.38 16.51
N LYS A 452 -16.14 11.91 17.71
CA LYS A 452 -17.40 12.59 18.06
C LYS A 452 -17.53 13.99 17.49
#